data_AF-A0A534K0Z1-F1
#
_entry.id   AF-A0A534K0Z1-F1
#
_cell.length_a   1.000
_cell.length_b   1.000
_cell.length_c   1.000
_cell.angle_alpha   90.00
_cell.angle_beta   90.00
_cell.angle_gamma   90.00
#
_symmetry.space_group_name_H-M   'P 1'
#
loop_
_entity.id
_entity.type
_entity.pdbx_description
1 polymer ?
#
loop_
_entity_poly.entity_id
_entity_poly.type
_entity_poly.pdbx_seq_one_letter_code
_entity_poly.pdbx_strand_id
1 'polypeptide(L)'
;MIPILPNPEARTRERALDGCRRHWSFLSVLVSGMLLAVAAVPAIASSTPVSEQAALLLRVVRTGPTEASVLGVALTPSDAVELLVNGSVIASRAPEANLDYWFLDLGVTDTSIVETRIGLATSPAVVVPAYVAQPARPGVIDADSFWREYFRYFLHYNAVAGSPTNPKANVLRVWIADDSWVSEGTYLAWKANATVFWNVFDRMVYWANRSGFFLVPVLGHFDGAPDNRFFMTTTLQYAHQIEVVRAIMDRYNSEPRIAMWDLWNEPDVNNDVYWATVGGIVGFRAWASQYIADVKPHSPNHLLTIGTAGESSFPGVPGLGWQYHFFFNDIPGLEVSQHHTSGTAEDPALIDWETAWHQALGIPHFEGNYMYSLQPGPNPFGYGYWPWFT
;
A
#
# COMPACT_ATOMS: atom_id res chain seq x y z
N MET A 1 47.05 -16.15 7.47
CA MET A 1 46.15 -17.29 7.66
C MET A 1 45.67 -17.26 9.11
N ILE A 2 44.44 -16.81 9.32
CA ILE A 2 43.78 -16.72 10.62
C ILE A 2 42.39 -17.35 10.41
N PRO A 3 41.95 -18.30 11.25
CA PRO A 3 40.79 -19.14 10.95
C PRO A 3 39.48 -18.45 11.32
N ILE A 4 38.50 -18.56 10.44
CA ILE A 4 37.11 -18.12 10.66
C ILE A 4 36.41 -19.23 11.46
N LEU A 5 35.93 -18.90 12.66
CA LEU A 5 35.00 -19.75 13.43
C LEU A 5 33.55 -19.47 12.97
N PRO A 6 32.66 -20.48 12.99
CA PRO A 6 31.30 -20.35 12.47
C PRO A 6 30.40 -19.53 13.40
N ASN A 7 29.58 -18.66 12.79
CA ASN A 7 28.57 -17.84 13.45
C ASN A 7 27.40 -18.72 13.96
N PRO A 8 27.05 -18.68 15.26
CA PRO A 8 25.97 -19.48 15.83
C PRO A 8 24.67 -18.66 15.95
N GLU A 9 24.04 -18.27 14.85
CA GLU A 9 22.70 -17.64 14.88
C GLU A 9 21.74 -18.16 13.79
N ALA A 10 21.90 -19.41 13.40
CA ALA A 10 20.88 -20.15 12.63
C ALA A 10 19.87 -20.82 13.57
N ARG A 11 19.12 -20.03 14.36
CA ARG A 11 17.92 -20.51 15.09
C ARG A 11 17.17 -19.33 15.73
N THR A 12 16.33 -18.64 14.95
CA THR A 12 15.06 -17.98 15.36
C THR A 12 14.56 -17.08 14.22
N ARG A 13 13.89 -17.68 13.21
CA ARG A 13 13.18 -16.94 12.15
C ARG A 13 11.66 -17.15 12.17
N GLU A 14 11.12 -17.57 13.31
CA GLU A 14 9.69 -17.94 13.46
C GLU A 14 8.93 -17.06 14.47
N ARG A 15 9.44 -15.87 14.85
CA ARG A 15 8.74 -14.99 15.83
C ARG A 15 8.52 -13.54 15.40
N ALA A 16 8.77 -13.18 14.13
CA ALA A 16 8.55 -11.81 13.65
C ALA A 16 7.18 -11.57 12.98
N LEU A 17 6.39 -12.62 12.72
CA LEU A 17 5.11 -12.50 11.99
C LEU A 17 3.86 -12.37 12.90
N ASP A 18 4.02 -12.47 14.22
CA ASP A 18 2.90 -12.44 15.17
C ASP A 18 2.58 -11.03 15.73
N GLY A 19 3.43 -10.03 15.46
CA GLY A 19 3.29 -8.68 16.03
C GLY A 19 2.14 -7.86 15.44
N CYS A 20 1.74 -8.12 14.20
CA CYS A 20 0.71 -7.34 13.51
C CYS A 20 -0.72 -7.90 13.70
N ARG A 21 -0.88 -9.07 14.33
CA ARG A 21 -2.16 -9.80 14.44
C ARG A 21 -2.97 -9.53 15.71
N ARG A 22 -2.52 -8.68 16.62
CA ARG A 22 -3.26 -8.34 17.84
C ARG A 22 -3.52 -6.85 17.87
N HIS A 23 -4.72 -6.42 17.44
CA HIS A 23 -5.51 -5.32 18.02
C HIS A 23 -6.70 -4.98 17.10
N TRP A 24 -7.52 -5.98 16.73
CA TRP A 24 -8.83 -5.72 16.11
C TRP A 24 -9.87 -6.60 16.80
N SER A 25 -10.10 -6.29 18.08
CA SER A 25 -11.21 -6.82 18.85
C SER A 25 -11.90 -5.66 19.57
N PHE A 26 -13.21 -5.59 19.36
CA PHE A 26 -14.27 -4.94 20.14
C PHE A 26 -15.10 -3.83 19.45
N LEU A 27 -16.28 -4.31 19.01
CA LEU A 27 -17.62 -3.89 19.45
C LEU A 27 -18.22 -2.60 18.86
N SER A 28 -19.30 -2.78 18.10
CA SER A 28 -20.55 -2.08 18.37
C SER A 28 -21.75 -2.94 17.91
N VAL A 29 -22.52 -3.36 18.91
CA VAL A 29 -23.84 -4.00 18.86
C VAL A 29 -24.89 -2.92 19.17
N LEU A 30 -26.12 -3.07 18.63
CA LEU A 30 -27.34 -2.24 18.75
C LEU A 30 -27.41 -1.15 17.66
N VAL A 31 -28.43 -1.05 16.81
CA VAL A 31 -29.90 -0.97 16.97
C VAL A 31 -30.47 -1.26 15.54
N SER A 32 -31.51 -2.02 15.23
CA SER A 32 -32.90 -2.03 15.70
C SER A 32 -33.63 -3.24 15.09
N GLY A 33 -34.48 -3.90 15.86
CA GLY A 33 -35.46 -4.85 15.35
C GLY A 33 -36.77 -4.16 14.97
N MET A 34 -37.43 -4.67 13.92
CA MET A 34 -38.89 -4.82 13.81
C MET A 34 -39.23 -5.39 12.42
N LEU A 35 -39.65 -6.65 12.35
CA LEU A 35 -40.97 -7.07 11.86
C LEU A 35 -41.05 -8.60 11.74
N LEU A 36 -41.75 -9.21 12.69
CA LEU A 36 -42.39 -10.50 12.54
C LEU A 36 -43.66 -10.32 11.68
N ALA A 37 -43.79 -11.12 10.63
CA ALA A 37 -45.10 -11.54 10.12
C ALA A 37 -45.00 -13.00 9.67
N VAL A 38 -45.60 -13.87 10.49
CA VAL A 38 -45.80 -15.29 10.22
C VAL A 38 -46.91 -15.45 9.19
N ALA A 39 -46.67 -16.22 8.13
CA ALA A 39 -47.72 -16.89 7.37
C ALA A 39 -47.25 -18.32 7.08
N ALA A 40 -47.90 -19.28 7.73
CA ALA A 40 -47.73 -20.71 7.50
C ALA A 40 -48.56 -21.15 6.29
N VAL A 41 -47.92 -21.82 5.31
CA VAL A 41 -48.56 -22.53 4.18
C VAL A 41 -47.68 -23.78 3.89
N PRO A 42 -48.29 -24.94 3.53
CA PRO A 42 -47.81 -26.26 3.95
C PRO A 42 -46.69 -26.85 3.09
N ALA A 43 -46.02 -27.85 3.68
CA ALA A 43 -44.91 -28.58 3.09
C ALA A 43 -45.30 -29.22 1.76
N ILE A 44 -44.75 -28.70 0.67
CA ILE A 44 -44.65 -29.39 -0.61
C ILE A 44 -43.25 -29.99 -0.65
N ALA A 45 -43.17 -31.30 -0.87
CA ALA A 45 -41.91 -32.00 -1.05
C ALA A 45 -41.14 -31.40 -2.24
N SER A 46 -40.21 -30.49 -1.96
CA SER A 46 -39.21 -30.05 -2.94
C SER A 46 -38.02 -30.98 -2.81
N SER A 47 -37.72 -31.67 -3.91
CA SER A 47 -36.43 -32.30 -4.18
C SER A 47 -35.30 -31.48 -3.53
N THR A 48 -34.48 -32.14 -2.72
CA THR A 48 -33.20 -31.61 -2.25
C THR A 48 -32.51 -30.85 -3.39
N PRO A 49 -32.23 -29.54 -3.26
CA PRO A 49 -31.25 -28.95 -4.13
C PRO A 49 -29.95 -29.67 -3.81
N VAL A 50 -29.39 -30.36 -4.80
CA VAL A 50 -27.96 -30.66 -4.78
C VAL A 50 -27.30 -29.30 -4.55
N SER A 51 -26.67 -29.11 -3.39
CA SER A 51 -25.90 -27.89 -3.20
C SER A 51 -24.83 -27.91 -4.27
N GLU A 52 -24.92 -27.03 -5.26
CA GLU A 52 -23.77 -26.63 -6.05
C GLU A 52 -22.77 -26.08 -5.04
N GLN A 53 -21.87 -26.93 -4.58
CA GLN A 53 -20.73 -26.52 -3.81
C GLN A 53 -19.96 -25.58 -4.73
N ALA A 54 -19.90 -24.30 -4.38
CA ALA A 54 -19.22 -23.30 -5.20
C ALA A 54 -17.82 -23.83 -5.53
N ALA A 55 -17.58 -24.14 -6.80
CA ALA A 55 -16.33 -24.73 -7.23
C ALA A 55 -15.21 -23.73 -6.92
N LEU A 56 -14.15 -24.19 -6.25
CA LEU A 56 -12.98 -23.35 -5.99
C LEU A 56 -12.44 -22.85 -7.33
N LEU A 57 -12.29 -21.52 -7.45
CA LEU A 57 -11.75 -20.90 -8.64
C LEU A 57 -10.23 -20.99 -8.61
N LEU A 58 -9.67 -21.53 -9.68
CA LEU A 58 -8.23 -21.69 -9.87
C LEU A 58 -7.83 -21.12 -11.22
N ARG A 59 -6.75 -20.33 -11.23
CA ARG A 59 -6.06 -19.90 -12.43
C ARG A 59 -4.62 -20.36 -12.38
N VAL A 60 -4.23 -21.16 -13.37
CA VAL A 60 -2.87 -21.60 -13.58
C VAL A 60 -2.27 -20.81 -14.73
N VAL A 61 -1.17 -20.13 -14.47
CA VAL A 61 -0.43 -19.36 -15.47
C VAL A 61 0.94 -19.99 -15.61
N ARG A 62 1.29 -20.43 -16.83
CA ARG A 62 2.64 -20.89 -17.12
C ARG A 62 3.59 -19.69 -17.10
N THR A 63 4.55 -19.68 -16.19
CA THR A 63 5.48 -18.56 -15.98
C THR A 63 6.87 -18.80 -16.56
N GLY A 64 7.22 -20.07 -16.81
CA GLY A 64 8.46 -20.46 -17.45
C GLY A 64 8.41 -21.86 -18.09
N PRO A 65 9.51 -22.31 -18.72
CA PRO A 65 9.54 -23.60 -19.40
C PRO A 65 9.33 -24.79 -18.46
N THR A 66 9.62 -24.64 -17.17
CA THR A 66 9.48 -25.70 -16.15
C THR A 66 8.70 -25.24 -14.92
N GLU A 67 8.01 -24.10 -14.99
CA GLU A 67 7.37 -23.48 -13.82
C GLU A 67 6.05 -22.78 -14.16
N ALA A 68 5.16 -22.73 -13.16
CA ALA A 68 3.88 -22.03 -13.23
C ALA A 68 3.60 -21.24 -11.94
N SER A 69 2.64 -20.33 -12.01
CA SER A 69 2.00 -19.71 -10.87
C SER A 69 0.54 -20.13 -10.80
N VAL A 70 0.07 -20.36 -9.58
CA VAL A 70 -1.29 -20.83 -9.29
C VAL A 70 -1.93 -19.81 -8.38
N LEU A 71 -3.02 -19.21 -8.83
CA LEU A 71 -3.78 -18.22 -8.10
C LEU A 71 -5.22 -18.69 -7.96
N GLY A 72 -5.83 -18.40 -6.83
CA GLY A 72 -7.25 -18.69 -6.65
C GLY A 72 -7.81 -17.96 -5.44
N VAL A 73 -9.09 -18.22 -5.17
CA VAL A 73 -9.84 -17.57 -4.09
C VAL A 73 -10.36 -18.67 -3.17
N ALA A 74 -10.01 -18.58 -1.89
CA ALA A 74 -10.51 -19.47 -0.83
C ALA A 74 -11.95 -19.11 -0.43
N LEU A 75 -12.59 -19.96 0.37
CA LEU A 75 -13.96 -19.71 0.85
C LEU A 75 -13.94 -18.95 2.18
N THR A 76 -12.94 -19.19 3.02
CA THR A 76 -12.75 -18.50 4.29
C THR A 76 -11.28 -18.15 4.55
N PRO A 77 -10.97 -17.08 5.31
CA PRO A 77 -9.58 -16.70 5.62
C PRO A 77 -8.85 -17.71 6.51
N SER A 78 -9.59 -18.61 7.16
CA SER A 78 -9.06 -19.65 8.04
C SER A 78 -8.76 -20.96 7.33
N ASP A 79 -9.05 -21.06 6.03
CA ASP A 79 -8.87 -22.27 5.25
C ASP A 79 -7.37 -22.62 5.09
N ALA A 80 -7.04 -23.90 5.23
CA ALA A 80 -5.76 -24.40 4.74
C ALA A 80 -5.93 -24.80 3.26
N VAL A 81 -5.31 -24.03 2.36
CA VAL A 81 -5.31 -24.32 0.93
C VAL A 81 -4.13 -25.22 0.62
N GLU A 82 -4.40 -26.45 0.19
CA GLU A 82 -3.40 -27.39 -0.29
C GLU A 82 -3.28 -27.29 -1.81
N LEU A 83 -2.06 -27.22 -2.31
CA LEU A 83 -1.75 -27.30 -3.74
C LEU A 83 -1.40 -28.73 -4.11
N LEU A 84 -2.07 -29.27 -5.13
CA LEU A 84 -1.83 -30.59 -5.67
C LEU A 84 -1.26 -30.49 -7.09
N VAL A 85 -0.20 -31.25 -7.35
CA VAL A 85 0.33 -31.47 -8.70
C VAL A 85 0.32 -32.96 -8.99
N ASN A 86 -0.37 -33.35 -10.07
CA ASN A 86 -0.58 -34.75 -10.44
C ASN A 86 -1.12 -35.59 -9.26
N GLY A 87 -2.06 -35.01 -8.49
CA GLY A 87 -2.69 -35.64 -7.33
C GLY A 87 -1.85 -35.67 -6.05
N SER A 88 -0.62 -35.17 -6.06
CA SER A 88 0.24 -35.12 -4.87
C SER A 88 0.23 -33.73 -4.24
N VAL A 89 -0.01 -33.65 -2.93
CA VAL A 89 0.10 -32.39 -2.19
C VAL A 89 1.57 -32.00 -2.11
N ILE A 90 1.89 -30.80 -2.57
CA ILE A 90 3.26 -30.30 -2.67
C ILE A 90 3.50 -29.03 -1.84
N ALA A 91 2.44 -28.30 -1.52
CA ALA A 91 2.48 -27.11 -0.69
C ALA A 91 1.13 -26.90 0.00
N SER A 92 1.15 -26.17 1.12
CA SER A 92 -0.07 -25.71 1.78
C SER A 92 0.16 -24.31 2.35
N ARG A 93 -0.88 -23.47 2.33
CA ARG A 93 -0.85 -22.15 2.96
C ARG A 93 -2.23 -21.69 3.38
N ALA A 94 -2.27 -20.73 4.30
CA ALA A 94 -3.46 -19.93 4.51
C ALA A 94 -3.61 -18.92 3.35
N PRO A 95 -4.85 -18.59 2.95
CA PRO A 95 -5.10 -17.47 2.07
C PRO A 95 -4.76 -16.15 2.77
N GLU A 96 -4.58 -15.11 1.98
CA GLU A 96 -4.49 -13.73 2.46
C GLU A 96 -5.82 -13.26 3.04
N ALA A 97 -5.81 -12.10 3.70
CA ALA A 97 -7.02 -11.53 4.32
C ALA A 97 -8.17 -11.32 3.34
N ASN A 98 -7.87 -11.13 2.05
CA ASN A 98 -8.83 -10.99 0.97
C ASN A 98 -9.20 -12.33 0.30
N LEU A 99 -8.96 -13.47 0.95
CA LEU A 99 -9.19 -14.84 0.46
C LEU A 99 -8.31 -15.28 -0.71
N ASP A 100 -7.54 -14.39 -1.32
CA ASP A 100 -6.64 -14.77 -2.38
C ASP A 100 -5.54 -15.67 -1.83
N TYR A 101 -5.15 -16.64 -2.63
CA TYR A 101 -3.93 -17.38 -2.39
C TYR A 101 -3.13 -17.46 -3.68
N TRP A 102 -1.82 -17.53 -3.52
CA TRP A 102 -0.91 -17.80 -4.61
C TRP A 102 0.15 -18.83 -4.22
N PHE A 103 0.49 -19.66 -5.20
CA PHE A 103 1.68 -20.49 -5.18
C PHE A 103 2.50 -20.09 -6.41
N LEU A 104 3.69 -19.55 -6.15
CA LEU A 104 4.60 -19.06 -7.19
C LEU A 104 5.72 -20.08 -7.39
N ASP A 105 6.40 -19.99 -8.53
CA ASP A 105 7.57 -20.81 -8.88
C ASP A 105 7.33 -22.32 -8.76
N LEU A 106 6.13 -22.75 -9.15
CA LEU A 106 5.71 -24.13 -9.05
C LEU A 106 6.35 -24.97 -10.16
N GLY A 107 7.19 -25.93 -9.80
CA GLY A 107 7.79 -26.89 -10.74
C GLY A 107 6.73 -27.76 -11.46
N VAL A 108 6.63 -27.62 -12.78
CA VAL A 108 5.65 -28.32 -13.63
C VAL A 108 6.20 -28.69 -15.01
N THR A 109 5.48 -29.58 -15.68
CA THR A 109 5.62 -29.91 -17.11
C THR A 109 4.34 -29.55 -17.89
N ASP A 110 4.38 -29.57 -19.22
CA ASP A 110 3.20 -29.34 -20.09
C ASP A 110 2.05 -30.32 -19.87
N THR A 111 2.33 -31.47 -19.24
CA THR A 111 1.34 -32.51 -18.94
C THR A 111 0.93 -32.50 -17.47
N SER A 112 1.46 -31.58 -16.66
CA SER A 112 1.13 -31.51 -15.26
C SER A 112 -0.32 -31.07 -15.08
N ILE A 113 -0.99 -31.67 -14.10
CA ILE A 113 -2.35 -31.33 -13.69
C ILE A 113 -2.26 -30.66 -12.32
N VAL A 114 -2.85 -29.47 -12.20
CA VAL A 114 -2.85 -28.67 -10.98
C VAL A 114 -4.26 -28.58 -10.44
N GLU A 115 -4.38 -28.79 -9.13
CA GLU A 115 -5.61 -28.65 -8.35
C GLU A 115 -5.29 -27.95 -7.03
N THR A 116 -6.32 -27.39 -6.41
CA THR A 116 -6.26 -26.93 -5.03
C THR A 116 -7.34 -27.60 -4.22
N ARG A 117 -7.05 -27.84 -2.94
CA ARG A 117 -7.99 -28.47 -2.01
C ARG A 117 -8.12 -27.65 -0.74
N ILE A 118 -9.37 -27.48 -0.31
CA ILE A 118 -9.74 -26.88 0.97
C ILE A 118 -10.67 -27.86 1.67
N GLY A 119 -10.18 -28.54 2.71
CA GLY A 119 -10.92 -29.61 3.37
C GLY A 119 -11.31 -30.72 2.39
N LEU A 120 -12.61 -30.93 2.17
CA LEU A 120 -13.15 -31.92 1.22
C LEU A 120 -13.44 -31.34 -0.18
N ALA A 121 -13.35 -30.02 -0.36
CA ALA A 121 -13.60 -29.38 -1.64
C ALA A 121 -12.31 -29.31 -2.46
N THR A 122 -12.36 -29.77 -3.70
CA THR A 122 -11.25 -29.70 -4.66
C THR A 122 -11.67 -28.80 -5.83
N SER A 123 -10.75 -27.95 -6.29
CA SER A 123 -10.96 -27.16 -7.51
C SER A 123 -11.07 -28.08 -8.74
N PRO A 124 -11.59 -27.59 -9.87
CA PRO A 124 -11.43 -28.28 -11.14
C PRO A 124 -9.95 -28.52 -11.44
N ALA A 125 -9.65 -29.68 -12.03
CA ALA A 125 -8.31 -30.02 -12.51
C ALA A 125 -7.94 -29.15 -13.72
N VAL A 126 -6.83 -28.42 -13.60
CA VAL A 126 -6.32 -27.56 -14.68
C VAL A 126 -5.04 -28.19 -15.23
N VAL A 127 -5.09 -28.58 -16.51
CA VAL A 127 -3.87 -28.94 -17.24
C VAL A 127 -3.04 -27.68 -17.42
N VAL A 128 -1.77 -27.73 -17.01
CA VAL A 128 -0.86 -26.61 -17.14
C VAL A 128 -0.79 -26.19 -18.62
N PRO A 129 -1.06 -24.92 -18.96
CA PRO A 129 -0.95 -24.46 -20.33
C PRO A 129 0.46 -24.69 -20.89
N ALA A 130 0.54 -24.99 -22.19
CA ALA A 130 1.81 -25.05 -22.89
C ALA A 130 2.57 -23.73 -22.70
N TYR A 131 3.89 -23.83 -22.47
CA TYR A 131 4.71 -22.64 -22.38
C TYR A 131 4.75 -21.94 -23.74
N VAL A 132 4.01 -20.85 -23.85
CA VAL A 132 4.26 -19.86 -24.88
C VAL A 132 5.36 -18.99 -24.34
N ALA A 133 6.53 -19.03 -25.00
CA ALA A 133 7.59 -18.07 -24.75
C ALA A 133 7.00 -16.67 -24.92
N GLN A 134 6.65 -16.05 -23.81
CA GLN A 134 6.51 -14.62 -23.78
C GLN A 134 7.88 -14.09 -24.19
N PRO A 135 7.96 -12.98 -24.95
CA PRO A 135 9.23 -12.26 -25.02
C PRO A 135 9.69 -12.13 -23.58
N ALA A 136 10.85 -12.71 -23.26
CA ALA A 136 11.40 -12.65 -21.92
C ALA A 136 11.17 -11.22 -21.47
N ARG A 137 10.54 -11.01 -20.28
CA ARG A 137 10.56 -9.69 -19.64
C ARG A 137 12.01 -9.24 -19.86
N PRO A 138 12.29 -8.20 -20.67
CA PRO A 138 13.64 -7.71 -20.74
C PRO A 138 13.91 -7.36 -19.30
N GLY A 139 14.79 -8.13 -18.67
CA GLY A 139 14.89 -8.15 -17.22
C GLY A 139 14.94 -6.71 -16.77
N VAL A 140 14.17 -6.37 -15.74
CA VAL A 140 14.46 -5.15 -15.03
C VAL A 140 15.84 -5.37 -14.43
N ILE A 141 16.87 -5.01 -15.19
CA ILE A 141 18.28 -5.22 -14.86
C ILE A 141 18.93 -3.90 -14.46
N ASP A 142 18.23 -2.79 -14.71
CA ASP A 142 18.65 -1.44 -14.40
C ASP A 142 17.43 -0.54 -14.13
N ALA A 143 17.71 0.65 -13.60
CA ALA A 143 16.67 1.64 -13.30
C ALA A 143 15.90 2.11 -14.55
N ASP A 144 16.54 2.15 -15.72
CA ASP A 144 15.89 2.64 -16.94
C ASP A 144 14.79 1.68 -17.41
N SER A 145 15.11 0.39 -17.47
CA SER A 145 14.18 -0.69 -17.81
C SER A 145 13.06 -0.81 -16.78
N PHE A 146 13.35 -0.65 -15.48
CA PHE A 146 12.33 -0.63 -14.42
C PHE A 146 11.28 0.46 -14.70
N TRP A 147 11.72 1.71 -14.74
CA TRP A 147 10.80 2.85 -14.83
C TRP A 147 10.11 2.90 -16.19
N ARG A 148 10.78 2.50 -17.27
CA ARG A 148 10.13 2.35 -18.58
C ARG A 148 8.92 1.42 -18.49
N GLU A 149 9.09 0.23 -17.95
CA GLU A 149 8.00 -0.74 -17.84
C GLU A 149 6.93 -0.26 -16.87
N TYR A 150 7.34 0.33 -15.74
CA TYR A 150 6.43 0.89 -14.73
C TYR A 150 5.48 1.92 -15.36
N PHE A 151 6.02 2.94 -16.04
CA PHE A 151 5.21 3.97 -16.71
C PHE A 151 4.44 3.43 -17.93
N ARG A 152 4.95 2.41 -18.62
CA ARG A 152 4.21 1.76 -19.72
C ARG A 152 2.87 1.20 -19.25
N TYR A 153 2.79 0.65 -18.04
CA TYR A 153 1.52 0.12 -17.50
C TYR A 153 0.50 1.23 -17.24
N PHE A 154 0.90 2.36 -16.67
CA PHE A 154 0.01 3.49 -16.49
C PHE A 154 -0.54 4.01 -17.82
N LEU A 155 0.33 4.12 -18.84
CA LEU A 155 -0.10 4.50 -20.19
C LEU A 155 -1.05 3.48 -20.82
N HIS A 156 -0.83 2.18 -20.58
CA HIS A 156 -1.71 1.12 -21.05
C HIS A 156 -3.12 1.25 -20.46
N TYR A 157 -3.24 1.45 -19.14
CA TYR A 157 -4.55 1.63 -18.51
C TYR A 157 -5.20 2.96 -18.90
N ASN A 158 -4.42 4.04 -19.03
CA ASN A 158 -4.91 5.32 -19.52
C ASN A 158 -5.41 5.29 -20.98
N ALA A 159 -5.02 4.31 -21.78
CA ALA A 159 -5.50 4.17 -23.15
C ALA A 159 -6.97 3.76 -23.22
N VAL A 160 -7.48 3.10 -22.18
CA VAL A 160 -8.88 2.64 -22.07
C VAL A 160 -9.68 3.43 -21.01
N ALA A 161 -9.02 4.32 -20.26
CA ALA A 161 -9.64 5.28 -19.36
C ALA A 161 -9.97 6.61 -20.06
N GLY A 162 -10.74 7.48 -19.39
CA GLY A 162 -11.18 8.79 -19.86
C GLY A 162 -12.69 9.04 -19.78
N SER A 163 -13.44 8.21 -19.04
CA SER A 163 -14.85 8.48 -18.73
C SER A 163 -15.00 9.06 -17.32
N PRO A 164 -16.13 9.69 -16.98
CA PRO A 164 -16.38 10.17 -15.61
C PRO A 164 -16.27 9.06 -14.56
N THR A 165 -16.61 7.83 -14.96
CA THR A 165 -16.56 6.63 -14.12
C THR A 165 -15.35 5.76 -14.44
N ASN A 166 -14.29 6.32 -15.05
CA ASN A 166 -12.94 5.75 -15.27
C ASN A 166 -11.98 6.87 -15.69
N PRO A 167 -11.67 7.84 -14.80
CA PRO A 167 -10.74 8.91 -15.10
C PRO A 167 -9.34 8.38 -15.44
N LYS A 168 -8.61 9.13 -16.26
CA LYS A 168 -7.20 8.85 -16.50
C LYS A 168 -6.39 9.23 -15.27
N ALA A 169 -5.48 8.36 -14.86
CA ALA A 169 -4.47 8.72 -13.88
C ALA A 169 -3.47 9.71 -14.50
N ASN A 170 -3.06 10.72 -13.76
CA ASN A 170 -2.04 11.68 -14.20
C ASN A 170 -1.05 12.05 -13.08
N VAL A 171 -1.19 11.47 -11.89
CA VAL A 171 -0.32 11.66 -10.74
C VAL A 171 0.11 10.28 -10.23
N LEU A 172 1.37 10.15 -9.85
CA LEU A 172 1.94 8.99 -9.18
C LEU A 172 2.52 9.45 -7.84
N ARG A 173 1.87 9.06 -6.74
CA ARG A 173 2.47 9.11 -5.40
C ARG A 173 3.31 7.85 -5.19
N VAL A 174 4.58 8.02 -4.80
CA VAL A 174 5.53 6.90 -4.74
C VAL A 174 6.48 7.06 -3.58
N TRP A 175 6.63 6.01 -2.79
CA TRP A 175 7.63 5.94 -1.74
C TRP A 175 9.01 5.81 -2.35
N ILE A 176 9.91 6.69 -1.92
CA ILE A 176 11.31 6.64 -2.34
C ILE A 176 12.21 5.95 -1.32
N ALA A 177 11.63 5.62 -0.16
CA ALA A 177 12.16 4.72 0.85
C ALA A 177 11.29 3.46 0.82
N ASP A 178 11.90 2.29 0.63
CA ASP A 178 11.19 1.01 0.72
C ASP A 178 11.18 0.52 2.17
N ASP A 179 10.15 -0.22 2.57
CA ASP A 179 10.02 -0.76 3.92
C ASP A 179 11.23 -1.63 4.29
N SER A 180 11.77 -2.38 3.32
CA SER A 180 12.94 -3.23 3.55
C SER A 180 14.25 -2.45 3.79
N TRP A 181 14.25 -1.12 3.64
CA TRP A 181 15.43 -0.30 3.78
C TRP A 181 15.68 0.17 5.22
N VAL A 182 14.79 -0.14 6.16
CA VAL A 182 14.77 0.40 7.54
C VAL A 182 14.72 1.94 7.57
N SER A 183 14.40 2.54 8.72
CA SER A 183 14.14 3.98 8.83
C SER A 183 15.26 4.90 8.31
N GLU A 184 16.54 4.52 8.44
CA GLU A 184 17.70 5.29 7.92
C GLU A 184 18.14 4.91 6.48
N GLY A 185 17.43 3.98 5.85
CA GLY A 185 17.85 3.33 4.63
C GLY A 185 18.14 4.24 3.45
N THR A 186 17.28 5.23 3.21
CA THR A 186 17.44 6.19 2.10
C THR A 186 18.74 6.97 2.22
N TYR A 187 19.04 7.47 3.43
CA TYR A 187 20.28 8.19 3.70
C TYR A 187 21.49 7.26 3.53
N LEU A 188 21.45 6.05 4.09
CA LEU A 188 22.55 5.10 4.02
C LEU A 188 22.82 4.64 2.57
N ALA A 189 21.78 4.39 1.78
CA ALA A 189 21.89 4.04 0.37
C ALA A 189 22.53 5.16 -0.45
N TRP A 190 22.10 6.41 -0.22
CA TRP A 190 22.70 7.58 -0.86
C TRP A 190 24.19 7.72 -0.51
N LYS A 191 24.55 7.62 0.78
CA LYS A 191 25.94 7.75 1.22
C LYS A 191 26.82 6.58 0.77
N ALA A 192 26.28 5.37 0.68
CA ALA A 192 27.01 4.19 0.23
C ALA A 192 27.31 4.23 -1.27
N ASN A 193 26.34 4.65 -2.10
CA ASN A 193 26.51 4.70 -3.55
C ASN A 193 25.63 5.77 -4.21
N ALA A 194 26.08 7.02 -4.13
CA ALA A 194 25.35 8.16 -4.67
C ALA A 194 25.04 8.04 -6.17
N THR A 195 25.93 7.44 -6.97
CA THR A 195 25.71 7.26 -8.42
C THR A 195 24.53 6.35 -8.69
N VAL A 196 24.45 5.21 -8.02
CA VAL A 196 23.33 4.27 -8.19
C VAL A 196 22.05 4.86 -7.62
N PHE A 197 22.12 5.47 -6.44
CA PHE A 197 20.98 6.15 -5.81
C PHE A 197 20.36 7.18 -6.76
N TRP A 198 21.16 8.12 -7.28
CA TRP A 198 20.65 9.14 -8.20
C TRP A 198 20.16 8.58 -9.52
N ASN A 199 20.83 7.56 -10.06
CA ASN A 199 20.37 6.95 -11.32
C ASN A 199 18.97 6.34 -11.19
N VAL A 200 18.55 5.83 -10.03
CA VAL A 200 17.18 5.34 -9.83
C VAL A 200 16.17 6.49 -9.95
N PHE A 201 16.41 7.60 -9.26
CA PHE A 201 15.49 8.74 -9.25
C PHE A 201 15.50 9.50 -10.58
N ASP A 202 16.68 9.72 -11.17
CA ASP A 202 16.81 10.40 -12.47
C ASP A 202 15.99 9.67 -13.53
N ARG A 203 15.96 8.33 -13.49
CA ARG A 203 15.17 7.51 -14.42
C ARG A 203 13.67 7.56 -14.14
N MET A 204 13.26 7.63 -12.88
CA MET A 204 11.85 7.87 -12.52
C MET A 204 11.36 9.19 -13.10
N VAL A 205 12.10 10.27 -12.85
CA VAL A 205 11.78 11.62 -13.33
C VAL A 205 11.79 11.70 -14.85
N TYR A 206 12.77 11.06 -15.50
CA TYR A 206 12.84 10.98 -16.96
C TYR A 206 11.59 10.31 -17.56
N TRP A 207 11.15 9.17 -17.02
CA TRP A 207 9.98 8.47 -17.55
C TRP A 207 8.65 9.13 -17.16
N ALA A 208 8.57 9.82 -16.02
CA ALA A 208 7.44 10.69 -15.68
C ALA A 208 7.28 11.81 -16.73
N ASN A 209 8.38 12.47 -17.09
CA ASN A 209 8.40 13.48 -18.16
C ASN A 209 7.91 12.94 -19.50
N ARG A 210 8.34 11.74 -19.88
CA ARG A 210 7.95 11.09 -21.14
C ARG A 210 6.48 10.63 -21.16
N SER A 211 5.95 10.22 -20.02
CA SER A 211 4.58 9.70 -19.88
C SER A 211 3.56 10.79 -19.59
N GLY A 212 4.01 11.99 -19.18
CA GLY A 212 3.14 13.10 -18.83
C GLY A 212 2.55 13.01 -17.42
N PHE A 213 3.04 12.07 -16.60
CA PHE A 213 2.63 11.93 -15.20
C PHE A 213 3.35 12.96 -14.32
N PHE A 214 2.61 13.48 -13.34
CA PHE A 214 3.19 14.16 -12.20
C PHE A 214 3.62 13.17 -11.14
N LEU A 215 4.63 13.53 -10.35
CA LEU A 215 5.18 12.76 -9.25
C LEU A 215 4.86 13.45 -7.92
N VAL A 216 4.52 12.63 -6.92
CA VAL A 216 4.52 13.01 -5.50
C VAL A 216 5.43 12.03 -4.75
N PRO A 217 6.73 12.31 -4.69
CA PRO A 217 7.67 11.46 -3.98
C PRO A 217 7.46 11.58 -2.47
N VAL A 218 7.41 10.44 -1.77
CA VAL A 218 7.26 10.36 -0.32
C VAL A 218 8.61 10.13 0.33
N LEU A 219 9.09 11.15 1.05
CA LEU A 219 10.50 11.31 1.42
C LEU A 219 10.89 10.72 2.78
N GLY A 220 9.91 10.40 3.62
CA GLY A 220 10.11 9.78 4.93
C GLY A 220 9.08 8.68 5.15
N HIS A 221 9.51 7.55 5.71
CA HIS A 221 8.68 6.40 6.06
C HIS A 221 9.40 5.51 7.08
N PHE A 222 8.65 4.69 7.82
CA PHE A 222 9.20 3.67 8.71
C PHE A 222 8.58 2.31 8.43
N ASP A 223 9.42 1.27 8.36
CA ASP A 223 8.94 -0.12 8.40
C ASP A 223 8.68 -0.58 9.83
N GLY A 224 7.52 -1.16 10.06
CA GLY A 224 7.17 -1.83 11.30
C GLY A 224 7.10 -0.90 12.51
N ALA A 225 8.06 -1.02 13.43
CA ALA A 225 8.06 -0.28 14.70
C ALA A 225 8.64 1.12 14.51
N PRO A 226 7.92 2.19 14.87
CA PRO A 226 8.41 3.53 14.62
C PRO A 226 9.72 3.89 15.33
N ASP A 227 10.54 4.67 14.64
CA ASP A 227 11.78 5.22 15.21
C ASP A 227 11.61 6.70 15.56
N ASN A 228 11.17 6.95 16.79
CA ASN A 228 10.91 8.30 17.29
C ASN A 228 12.13 9.24 17.26
N ARG A 229 13.35 8.73 17.04
CA ARG A 229 14.54 9.59 16.91
C ARG A 229 14.41 10.57 15.75
N PHE A 230 13.70 10.22 14.67
CA PHE A 230 13.43 11.13 13.55
C PHE A 230 12.42 12.24 13.87
N PHE A 231 11.77 12.20 15.03
CA PHE A 231 10.91 13.27 15.53
C PHE A 231 11.62 14.19 16.54
N MET A 232 12.87 13.88 16.86
CA MET A 232 13.69 14.61 17.81
C MET A 232 14.78 15.39 17.07
N THR A 233 14.64 16.71 17.01
CA THR A 233 15.53 17.61 16.23
C THR A 233 16.99 17.61 16.68
N THR A 234 17.29 17.04 17.84
CA THR A 234 18.63 16.94 18.42
C THR A 234 19.35 15.63 18.08
N THR A 235 18.68 14.69 17.43
CA THR A 235 19.27 13.38 17.11
C THR A 235 20.02 13.39 15.78
N LEU A 236 20.90 12.41 15.63
CA LEU A 236 21.59 12.18 14.37
C LEU A 236 20.62 11.70 13.27
N GLN A 237 19.59 10.91 13.62
CA GLN A 237 18.58 10.42 12.69
C GLN A 237 17.79 11.56 12.04
N TYR A 238 17.35 12.54 12.84
CA TYR A 238 16.72 13.75 12.31
C TYR A 238 17.68 14.49 11.37
N ALA A 239 18.93 14.70 11.79
CA ALA A 239 19.92 15.39 10.96
C ALA A 239 20.18 14.67 9.62
N HIS A 240 20.28 13.34 9.63
CA HIS A 240 20.41 12.53 8.42
C HIS A 240 19.19 12.63 7.50
N GLN A 241 17.98 12.60 8.08
CA GLN A 241 16.75 12.79 7.30
C GLN A 241 16.72 14.17 6.64
N ILE A 242 17.02 15.23 7.38
CA ILE A 242 17.14 16.58 6.83
C ILE A 242 18.14 16.58 5.67
N GLU A 243 19.32 15.97 5.85
CA GLU A 243 20.37 16.00 4.85
C GLU A 243 19.97 15.30 3.54
N VAL A 244 19.38 14.11 3.59
CA VAL A 244 18.95 13.39 2.39
C VAL A 244 17.78 14.09 1.70
N VAL A 245 16.80 14.60 2.47
CA VAL A 245 15.65 15.31 1.91
C VAL A 245 16.06 16.60 1.23
N ARG A 246 16.94 17.40 1.85
CA ARG A 246 17.50 18.61 1.22
C ARG A 246 18.23 18.29 -0.07
N ALA A 247 19.05 17.23 -0.08
CA ALA A 247 19.79 16.84 -1.28
C ALA A 247 18.87 16.43 -2.45
N ILE A 248 17.78 15.72 -2.16
CA ILE A 248 16.77 15.34 -3.15
C ILE A 248 16.03 16.58 -3.67
N MET A 249 15.56 17.43 -2.75
CA MET A 249 14.82 18.65 -3.07
C MET A 249 15.66 19.63 -3.90
N ASP A 250 16.93 19.84 -3.54
CA ASP A 250 17.87 20.68 -4.29
C ASP A 250 18.09 20.16 -5.72
N ARG A 251 18.26 18.83 -5.87
CA ARG A 251 18.52 18.21 -7.17
C ARG A 251 17.37 18.42 -8.15
N TYR A 252 16.13 18.37 -7.65
CA TYR A 252 14.92 18.40 -8.49
C TYR A 252 14.09 19.68 -8.34
N ASN A 253 14.61 20.74 -7.71
CA ASN A 253 13.87 22.00 -7.51
C ASN A 253 13.40 22.68 -8.82
N SER A 254 14.02 22.35 -9.96
CA SER A 254 13.59 22.85 -11.28
C SER A 254 12.77 21.84 -12.09
N GLU A 255 12.38 20.70 -11.53
CA GLU A 255 11.66 19.64 -12.25
C GLU A 255 10.14 19.87 -12.21
N PRO A 256 9.50 20.33 -13.30
CA PRO A 256 8.08 20.67 -13.29
C PRO A 256 7.14 19.47 -13.16
N ARG A 257 7.62 18.23 -13.32
CA ARG A 257 6.81 17.03 -13.11
C ARG A 257 6.72 16.60 -11.65
N ILE A 258 7.48 17.20 -10.76
CA ILE A 258 7.22 17.03 -9.32
C ILE A 258 6.09 17.98 -8.96
N ALA A 259 4.91 17.44 -8.63
CA ALA A 259 3.76 18.27 -8.28
C ALA A 259 3.92 18.84 -6.86
N MET A 260 4.38 17.99 -5.94
CA MET A 260 4.63 18.32 -4.53
C MET A 260 5.53 17.27 -3.90
N TRP A 261 6.05 17.59 -2.72
CA TRP A 261 6.79 16.66 -1.86
C TRP A 261 5.92 16.23 -0.69
N ASP A 262 5.73 14.92 -0.56
CA ASP A 262 5.18 14.33 0.66
C ASP A 262 6.35 14.04 1.60
N LEU A 263 6.50 14.88 2.62
CA LEU A 263 7.71 14.90 3.44
C LEU A 263 7.80 13.67 4.35
N TRP A 264 6.66 13.12 4.75
CA TRP A 264 6.61 11.99 5.68
C TRP A 264 5.29 11.23 5.57
N ASN A 265 5.38 9.90 5.40
CA ASN A 265 4.24 9.00 5.43
C ASN A 265 3.86 8.65 6.88
N GLU A 266 2.66 9.05 7.29
CA GLU A 266 1.99 8.59 8.51
C GLU A 266 2.82 8.72 9.80
N PRO A 267 3.33 9.92 10.13
CA PRO A 267 4.10 10.11 11.36
C PRO A 267 3.26 9.88 12.63
N ASP A 268 1.93 9.85 12.50
CA ASP A 268 0.99 9.61 13.57
C ASP A 268 0.79 8.13 13.91
N VAL A 269 1.14 7.20 13.01
CA VAL A 269 0.87 5.76 13.16
C VAL A 269 1.84 5.08 14.15
N ASN A 270 1.29 4.33 15.10
CA ASN A 270 2.01 3.57 16.13
C ASN A 270 2.94 4.42 17.02
N ASN A 271 2.71 5.74 17.07
CA ASN A 271 3.54 6.70 17.79
C ASN A 271 2.78 7.45 18.89
N ASP A 272 1.54 7.07 19.18
CA ASP A 272 0.65 7.70 20.16
C ASP A 272 1.34 7.89 21.52
N VAL A 273 2.03 6.86 22.03
CA VAL A 273 2.77 6.91 23.30
C VAL A 273 3.85 7.98 23.26
N TYR A 274 4.62 8.05 22.19
CA TYR A 274 5.67 9.06 22.03
C TYR A 274 5.08 10.45 21.94
N TRP A 275 4.09 10.66 21.07
CA TRP A 275 3.44 11.95 20.90
C TRP A 275 2.86 12.46 22.23
N ALA A 276 2.31 11.58 23.06
CA ALA A 276 1.84 11.94 24.40
C ALA A 276 2.97 12.53 25.27
N THR A 277 4.20 12.00 25.19
CA THR A 277 5.35 12.50 25.98
C THR A 277 5.81 13.90 25.57
N VAL A 278 5.53 14.32 24.34
CA VAL A 278 5.94 15.62 23.79
C VAL A 278 4.78 16.61 23.68
N GLY A 279 3.63 16.33 24.32
CA GLY A 279 2.49 17.25 24.37
C GLY A 279 1.39 16.99 23.33
N GLY A 280 1.32 15.76 22.80
CA GLY A 280 0.32 15.34 21.83
C GLY A 280 0.41 16.14 20.53
N ILE A 281 -0.73 16.64 20.06
CA ILE A 281 -0.80 17.38 18.80
C ILE A 281 0.05 18.65 18.77
N VAL A 282 0.29 19.27 19.93
CA VAL A 282 1.16 20.45 20.02
C VAL A 282 2.60 20.06 19.68
N GLY A 283 3.08 18.93 20.22
CA GLY A 283 4.41 18.39 19.91
C GLY A 283 4.55 17.97 18.45
N PHE A 284 3.53 17.29 17.92
CA PHE A 284 3.47 16.90 16.50
C PHE A 284 3.56 18.11 15.56
N ARG A 285 2.72 19.14 15.79
CA ARG A 285 2.73 20.35 14.96
C ARG A 285 4.04 21.12 15.10
N ALA A 286 4.64 21.16 16.29
CA ALA A 286 5.94 21.79 16.50
C ALA A 286 7.05 21.08 15.71
N TRP A 287 7.09 19.75 15.74
CA TRP A 287 8.01 18.95 14.92
C TRP A 287 7.76 19.18 13.42
N ALA A 288 6.52 19.04 12.96
CA ALA A 288 6.17 19.15 11.55
C ALA A 288 6.50 20.56 11.00
N SER A 289 6.19 21.61 11.77
CA SER A 289 6.52 23.00 11.41
C SER A 289 8.03 23.20 11.27
N GLN A 290 8.81 22.66 12.23
CA GLN A 290 10.26 22.73 12.18
C GLN A 290 10.82 21.95 11.00
N TYR A 291 10.29 20.76 10.73
CA TYR A 291 10.72 19.92 9.62
C TYR A 291 10.47 20.60 8.28
N ILE A 292 9.28 21.18 8.09
CA ILE A 292 8.92 21.99 6.91
C ILE A 292 9.88 23.18 6.76
N ALA A 293 10.12 23.93 7.84
CA ALA A 293 11.02 25.08 7.82
C ALA A 293 12.47 24.69 7.45
N ASP A 294 12.91 23.51 7.88
CA ASP A 294 14.25 23.00 7.59
C ASP A 294 14.43 22.61 6.11
N VAL A 295 13.37 22.24 5.40
CA VAL A 295 13.50 21.68 4.02
C VAL A 295 12.92 22.59 2.92
N LYS A 296 11.90 23.41 3.20
CA LYS A 296 11.27 24.29 2.20
C LYS A 296 12.24 25.17 1.41
N PRO A 297 13.31 25.75 1.99
CA PRO A 297 14.28 26.56 1.23
C PRO A 297 14.97 25.81 0.07
N HIS A 298 14.97 24.48 0.10
CA HIS A 298 15.59 23.62 -0.90
C HIS A 298 14.63 23.24 -2.04
N SER A 299 13.34 23.58 -1.93
CA SER A 299 12.38 23.44 -3.03
C SER A 299 11.32 24.54 -3.02
N PRO A 300 11.70 25.82 -3.21
CA PRO A 300 10.75 26.93 -3.19
C PRO A 300 9.66 26.84 -4.28
N ASN A 301 9.89 26.06 -5.34
CA ASN A 301 8.97 25.95 -6.47
C ASN A 301 7.93 24.83 -6.32
N HIS A 302 8.04 23.98 -5.29
CA HIS A 302 7.16 22.83 -5.09
C HIS A 302 6.38 22.96 -3.80
N LEU A 303 5.14 22.48 -3.81
CA LEU A 303 4.28 22.42 -2.62
C LEU A 303 4.78 21.33 -1.66
N LEU A 304 4.50 21.49 -0.37
CA LEU A 304 4.81 20.53 0.68
C LEU A 304 3.55 19.98 1.36
N THR A 305 3.55 18.67 1.60
CA THR A 305 2.53 17.93 2.33
C THR A 305 3.15 16.94 3.33
N ILE A 306 2.36 16.47 4.29
CA ILE A 306 2.69 15.38 5.23
C ILE A 306 1.46 14.49 5.31
N GLY A 307 1.58 13.22 4.92
CA GLY A 307 0.47 12.28 4.95
C GLY A 307 0.16 11.78 6.35
N THR A 308 -1.10 11.86 6.79
CA THR A 308 -1.56 11.34 8.10
C THR A 308 -2.58 10.22 7.92
N ALA A 309 -2.43 9.13 8.68
CA ALA A 309 -3.47 8.09 8.76
C ALA A 309 -4.63 8.52 9.67
N GLY A 310 -4.34 9.48 10.54
CA GLY A 310 -5.19 10.03 11.57
C GLY A 310 -5.68 8.98 12.56
N GLU A 311 -4.71 8.36 13.24
CA GLU A 311 -4.94 7.27 14.19
C GLU A 311 -5.89 7.67 15.35
N SER A 312 -6.92 6.87 15.58
CA SER A 312 -7.91 7.12 16.65
C SER A 312 -7.35 7.05 18.08
N SER A 313 -6.18 6.42 18.25
CA SER A 313 -5.44 6.36 19.52
C SER A 313 -4.64 7.63 19.80
N PHE A 314 -4.47 8.51 18.80
CA PHE A 314 -3.60 9.67 18.92
C PHE A 314 -4.07 10.61 20.04
N PRO A 315 -3.15 11.12 20.91
CA PRO A 315 -3.53 11.90 22.08
C PRO A 315 -4.38 13.14 21.77
N GLY A 316 -5.67 13.08 22.15
CA GLY A 316 -6.60 14.19 22.02
C GLY A 316 -7.29 14.30 20.66
N VAL A 317 -7.18 13.28 19.80
CA VAL A 317 -7.84 13.27 18.49
C VAL A 317 -9.37 13.39 18.64
N PRO A 318 -10.01 14.32 17.91
CA PRO A 318 -11.46 14.42 17.90
C PRO A 318 -12.09 13.32 17.04
N GLY A 319 -13.41 13.16 17.13
CA GLY A 319 -14.14 12.31 16.19
C GLY A 319 -14.02 12.84 14.75
N LEU A 320 -14.23 11.95 13.78
CA LEU A 320 -14.19 12.26 12.35
C LEU A 320 -15.08 13.49 12.04
N GLY A 321 -14.50 14.48 11.36
CA GLY A 321 -15.12 15.78 11.13
C GLY A 321 -14.10 16.85 10.78
N TRP A 322 -14.56 18.09 10.55
CA TRP A 322 -13.66 19.22 10.25
C TRP A 322 -12.61 19.45 11.36
N GLN A 323 -12.97 19.19 12.62
CA GLN A 323 -12.03 19.30 13.75
C GLN A 323 -10.90 18.30 13.64
N TYR A 324 -11.19 17.08 13.17
CA TYR A 324 -10.19 16.04 12.91
C TYR A 324 -9.27 16.43 11.76
N HIS A 325 -9.81 16.99 10.69
CA HIS A 325 -9.00 17.49 9.58
C HIS A 325 -8.04 18.60 10.04
N PHE A 326 -8.55 19.58 10.78
CA PHE A 326 -7.74 20.66 11.35
C PHE A 326 -6.72 20.12 12.34
N PHE A 327 -7.09 19.13 13.16
CA PHE A 327 -6.23 18.55 14.18
C PHE A 327 -4.88 18.16 13.58
N PHE A 328 -4.87 17.40 12.48
CA PHE A 328 -3.66 16.95 11.81
C PHE A 328 -3.05 17.95 10.81
N ASN A 329 -3.85 18.82 10.17
CA ASN A 329 -3.36 19.61 9.04
C ASN A 329 -3.14 21.11 9.31
N ASP A 330 -3.57 21.64 10.46
CA ASP A 330 -3.28 23.02 10.87
C ASP A 330 -1.84 23.13 11.40
N ILE A 331 -0.89 22.99 10.47
CA ILE A 331 0.56 23.00 10.69
C ILE A 331 1.14 24.23 9.98
N PRO A 332 1.82 25.13 10.71
CA PRO A 332 2.58 26.22 10.12
C PRO A 332 3.52 25.78 8.99
N GLY A 333 3.32 26.37 7.81
CA GLY A 333 4.14 26.11 6.62
C GLY A 333 3.67 24.97 5.72
N LEU A 334 2.66 24.19 6.14
CA LEU A 334 2.04 23.18 5.29
C LEU A 334 1.24 23.86 4.16
N GLU A 335 1.42 23.41 2.93
CA GLU A 335 0.81 24.03 1.74
C GLU A 335 -0.31 23.18 1.15
N VAL A 336 -0.32 21.88 1.44
CA VAL A 336 -1.36 20.94 1.04
C VAL A 336 -1.66 20.04 2.24
N SER A 337 -2.93 19.97 2.64
CA SER A 337 -3.38 19.04 3.67
C SER A 337 -3.42 17.61 3.11
N GLN A 338 -3.19 16.58 3.93
CA GLN A 338 -3.25 15.20 3.45
C GLN A 338 -3.75 14.19 4.49
N HIS A 339 -4.66 13.33 4.04
CA HIS A 339 -5.13 12.17 4.78
C HIS A 339 -4.89 10.88 3.99
N HIS A 340 -4.80 9.79 4.74
CA HIS A 340 -4.88 8.43 4.25
C HIS A 340 -6.12 7.79 4.86
N THR A 341 -7.08 7.49 4.01
CA THR A 341 -8.38 6.98 4.38
C THR A 341 -8.49 5.51 4.01
N SER A 342 -8.87 4.69 5.00
CA SER A 342 -9.13 3.27 4.80
C SER A 342 -10.53 2.90 5.28
N GLY A 343 -11.24 2.07 4.52
CA GLY A 343 -12.60 1.64 4.80
C GLY A 343 -12.85 0.14 4.58
N THR A 344 -14.03 -0.32 5.00
CA THR A 344 -14.50 -1.68 4.65
C THR A 344 -15.30 -1.71 3.36
N ALA A 345 -15.73 -0.54 2.85
CA ALA A 345 -16.39 -0.34 1.58
C ALA A 345 -15.99 1.02 0.99
N GLU A 346 -16.23 1.20 -0.30
CA GLU A 346 -16.15 2.52 -0.93
C GLU A 346 -17.20 3.44 -0.28
N ASP A 347 -16.73 4.57 0.23
CA ASP A 347 -17.57 5.63 0.78
C ASP A 347 -17.18 6.96 0.13
N PRO A 348 -17.93 7.41 -0.89
CA PRO A 348 -17.71 8.69 -1.55
C PRO A 348 -17.76 9.89 -0.59
N ALA A 349 -18.47 9.76 0.54
CA ALA A 349 -18.60 10.83 1.50
C ALA A 349 -17.24 11.21 2.14
N LEU A 350 -16.30 10.27 2.23
CA LEU A 350 -14.96 10.54 2.76
C LEU A 350 -14.20 11.56 1.87
N ILE A 351 -14.37 11.47 0.55
CA ILE A 351 -13.79 12.42 -0.41
C ILE A 351 -14.55 13.76 -0.39
N ASP A 352 -15.89 13.71 -0.35
CA ASP A 352 -16.72 14.91 -0.38
C ASP A 352 -16.59 15.75 0.91
N TRP A 353 -16.43 15.11 2.07
CA TRP A 353 -16.25 15.80 3.35
C TRP A 353 -14.93 16.55 3.43
N GLU A 354 -13.84 15.92 2.99
CA GLU A 354 -12.53 16.54 2.96
C GLU A 354 -12.51 17.77 2.05
N THR A 355 -13.27 17.72 0.95
CA THR A 355 -13.51 18.88 0.07
C THR A 355 -14.06 20.09 0.86
N ALA A 356 -15.00 19.86 1.78
CA ALA A 356 -15.53 20.93 2.63
C ALA A 356 -14.57 21.38 3.73
N TRP A 357 -13.75 20.47 4.26
CA TRP A 357 -12.86 20.74 5.39
C TRP A 357 -11.60 21.52 4.99
N HIS A 358 -11.04 21.22 3.82
CA HIS A 358 -9.87 21.96 3.33
C HIS A 358 -10.22 23.39 2.93
N GLN A 359 -11.43 23.64 2.44
CA GLN A 359 -11.94 25.00 2.18
C GLN A 359 -11.94 25.84 3.46
N ALA A 360 -12.25 25.23 4.60
CA ALA A 360 -12.19 25.91 5.89
C ALA A 360 -10.75 26.13 6.37
N LEU A 361 -9.83 25.20 6.10
CA LEU A 361 -8.41 25.33 6.45
C LEU A 361 -7.66 26.34 5.56
N GLY A 362 -8.19 26.61 4.36
CA GLY A 362 -7.64 27.60 3.42
C GLY A 362 -6.47 27.09 2.59
N ILE A 363 -6.20 25.78 2.60
CA ILE A 363 -5.20 25.11 1.76
C ILE A 363 -5.86 23.98 0.96
N PRO A 364 -5.30 23.59 -0.21
CA PRO A 364 -5.78 22.41 -0.95
C PRO A 364 -5.59 21.11 -0.16
N HIS A 365 -6.23 20.05 -0.65
CA HIS A 365 -6.21 18.73 -0.03
C HIS A 365 -5.75 17.62 -0.95
N PHE A 366 -5.01 16.68 -0.36
CA PHE A 366 -4.59 15.40 -0.93
C PHE A 366 -5.12 14.21 -0.17
N GLU A 367 -5.94 13.41 -0.83
CA GLU A 367 -6.12 12.05 -0.40
C GLU A 367 -4.92 11.22 -0.89
N GLY A 368 -3.92 11.10 -0.02
CA GLY A 368 -2.63 10.47 -0.34
C GLY A 368 -2.68 8.94 -0.37
N ASN A 369 -3.72 8.35 0.21
CA ASN A 369 -3.95 6.91 0.18
C ASN A 369 -5.42 6.57 0.51
N TYR A 370 -6.20 6.16 -0.50
CA TYR A 370 -7.56 5.68 -0.31
C TYR A 370 -7.64 4.17 -0.55
N MET A 371 -8.06 3.40 0.45
CA MET A 371 -8.20 1.94 0.37
C MET A 371 -9.52 1.45 0.95
N TYR A 372 -10.11 0.39 0.38
CA TYR A 372 -11.22 -0.33 1.00
C TYR A 372 -11.18 -1.84 0.74
N SER A 373 -11.76 -2.62 1.65
CA SER A 373 -11.62 -4.09 1.68
C SER A 373 -12.88 -4.89 1.33
N LEU A 374 -13.94 -4.26 0.79
CA LEU A 374 -15.21 -4.96 0.48
C LEU A 374 -15.00 -6.13 -0.49
N GLN A 375 -15.79 -7.20 -0.33
CA GLN A 375 -15.82 -8.39 -1.19
C GLN A 375 -17.26 -8.83 -1.55
N PRO A 376 -17.52 -9.21 -2.83
CA PRO A 376 -16.73 -8.84 -4.00
C PRO A 376 -16.75 -7.31 -4.05
N GLY A 377 -15.56 -6.68 -4.06
CA GLY A 377 -15.46 -5.24 -3.84
C GLY A 377 -16.37 -4.45 -4.77
N PRO A 378 -16.92 -3.30 -4.35
CA PRO A 378 -17.54 -2.43 -5.29
C PRO A 378 -16.39 -1.92 -6.14
N ASN A 379 -16.61 -2.13 -7.42
CA ASN A 379 -15.95 -1.56 -8.55
C ASN A 379 -14.69 -2.30 -9.11
N PRO A 380 -14.75 -2.88 -10.32
CA PRO A 380 -13.59 -3.35 -11.09
C PRO A 380 -12.65 -2.22 -11.59
N PHE A 381 -12.82 -0.98 -11.14
CA PHE A 381 -12.18 0.20 -11.72
C PHE A 381 -11.25 0.98 -10.77
N GLY A 382 -10.83 0.43 -9.63
CA GLY A 382 -9.83 0.96 -8.67
C GLY A 382 -9.41 2.42 -8.83
N TYR A 383 -9.94 3.32 -7.98
CA TYR A 383 -9.60 4.75 -8.01
C TYR A 383 -8.74 5.16 -6.82
N GLY A 384 -7.66 5.90 -7.13
CA GLY A 384 -7.21 7.02 -6.30
C GLY A 384 -7.60 8.31 -7.03
N TYR A 385 -8.43 9.14 -6.43
CA TYR A 385 -8.84 10.42 -7.01
C TYR A 385 -7.91 11.53 -6.52
N TRP A 386 -7.33 12.28 -7.46
CA TRP A 386 -6.82 13.63 -7.21
C TRP A 386 -7.65 14.58 -8.06
N PRO A 387 -8.65 15.29 -7.51
CA PRO A 387 -9.34 16.30 -8.29
C PRO A 387 -8.37 17.46 -8.54
N TRP A 388 -7.97 17.64 -9.79
CA TRP A 388 -7.57 18.98 -10.23
C TRP A 388 -8.84 19.83 -10.29
N PHE A 389 -8.87 20.92 -9.51
CA PHE A 389 -9.79 22.02 -9.79
C PHE A 389 -9.40 22.64 -11.14
N THR A 390 -10.35 22.66 -12.08
CA THR A 390 -10.25 23.46 -13.32
C THR A 390 -10.50 24.93 -13.04
#